data_AF-X6EIK1-F1
#
_entry.id   AF-X6EIK1-F1
#
_cell.length_a   1.000
_cell.length_b   1.000
_cell.length_c   1.000
_cell.angle_alpha   90.00
_cell.angle_beta   90.00
_cell.angle_gamma   90.00
#
_symmetry.space_group_name_H-M   'P 1'
#
loop_
_entity.id
_entity.type
_entity.pdbx_description
1 polymer ?
#
loop_
_entity_poly.entity_id
_entity_poly.type
_entity_poly.pdbx_seq_one_letter_code
_entity_poly.pdbx_strand_id
1 'polypeptide(L)' 'MSRYTITVTGTVTGRGRSDPEAIIGYDPPIRTYFLQAFPHEVTDEPALWLGTHDHAFEALDDFTMQP' A
#
# COMPACT_ATOMS: atom_id res chain seq x y z
N MET A 1 13.14 0.34 -8.17
CA MET A 1 12.01 0.19 -7.25
C MET A 1 12.43 0.69 -5.88
N SER A 2 11.67 1.61 -5.29
CA SER A 2 11.89 2.09 -3.92
C SER A 2 10.90 1.43 -2.97
N ARG A 3 11.33 1.16 -1.74
CA ARG A 3 10.52 0.55 -0.67
C ARG A 3 10.86 1.20 0.66
N TYR A 4 9.85 1.43 1.48
CA TYR A 4 9.97 2.00 2.81
C TYR A 4 9.14 1.20 3.80
N THR A 5 9.73 0.89 4.95
CA THR A 5 9.01 0.32 6.09
C THR A 5 8.20 1.42 6.76
N ILE A 6 6.92 1.16 6.99
CA ILE A 6 5.99 2.04 7.66
C ILE A 6 5.16 1.25 8.66
N THR A 7 4.58 1.95 9.63
CA THR A 7 3.55 1.37 10.50
C THR A 7 2.17 1.63 9.91
N VAL A 8 1.41 0.56 9.61
CA VAL A 8 0.01 0.64 9.19
C VAL A 8 -0.88 0.28 10.37
N THR A 9 -1.83 1.15 10.69
CA THR A 9 -2.91 0.87 11.63
C THR A 9 -4.24 0.84 10.89
N GLY A 10 -5.13 -0.07 11.25
CA GLY A 10 -6.42 -0.22 10.59
C GLY A 10 -7.43 -0.93 11.48
N THR A 11 -8.70 -0.89 11.07
CA THR A 11 -9.77 -1.65 11.72
C THR A 11 -10.26 -2.73 10.76
N VAL A 12 -10.05 -3.99 11.11
CA VAL A 12 -10.53 -5.14 10.32
C VAL A 12 -11.57 -5.86 11.16
N THR A 13 -12.79 -6.02 10.63
CA THR A 13 -13.92 -6.67 11.35
C THR A 13 -14.22 -6.05 12.72
N GLY A 14 -14.03 -4.73 12.87
CA GLY A 14 -14.25 -4.01 14.13
C GLY A 14 -13.14 -4.16 15.18
N ARG A 15 -12.05 -4.88 14.88
CA ARG A 15 -10.86 -4.96 15.74
C ARG A 15 -9.74 -4.10 15.17
N GLY A 16 -9.11 -3.31 16.03
CA GLY A 16 -7.88 -2.60 15.69
C GLY A 16 -6.75 -3.59 15.41
N ARG A 17 -6.08 -3.41 14.29
CA ARG A 17 -4.87 -4.17 13.90
C ARG A 17 -3.77 -3.16 13.57
N SER A 18 -2.54 -3.50 13.93
CA SER A 18 -1.35 -2.73 13.62
C SER A 18 -0.33 -3.65 12.97
N ASP A 19 0.33 -3.18 11.93
CA ASP A 19 1.46 -3.82 11.28
C ASP A 19 2.64 -2.83 11.26
N PRO A 20 3.65 -3.01 12.14
CA PRO A 20 4.80 -2.12 12.20
C PRO A 20 5.79 -2.33 11.05
N GLU A 21 5.70 -3.45 10.33
CA GLU A 21 6.65 -3.86 9.28
C GLU A 21 6.01 -3.81 7.89
N ALA A 22 4.92 -3.05 7.73
CA ALA A 22 4.26 -2.87 6.45
C ALA A 22 5.18 -2.13 5.47
N ILE A 23 5.02 -2.43 4.18
CA ILE A 23 5.86 -1.88 3.10
C ILE A 23 5.02 -1.02 2.17
N ILE A 24 5.41 0.24 2.01
CA ILE A 24 4.96 1.08 0.89
C ILE A 24 6.09 1.21 -0.14
N GLY A 25 5.74 1.15 -1.43
CA GLY A 25 6.72 1.29 -2.49
C GLY A 25 6.16 1.89 -3.78
N TYR A 26 7.08 2.26 -4.66
CA TYR A 26 6.78 2.72 -6.02
C TYR A 26 7.50 1.83 -7.02
N ASP A 27 6.76 1.38 -8.03
CA ASP A 27 7.26 0.59 -9.15
C ASP A 27 7.33 1.47 -10.41
N PRO A 28 8.52 1.96 -10.81
CA PRO A 28 8.66 2.86 -11.95
C PRO A 28 8.23 2.27 -13.31
N PRO A 29 8.58 1.01 -13.67
CA PRO A 29 8.09 0.36 -14.88
C PRO A 29 6.59 0.48 -15.15
N ILE A 30 5.77 0.31 -14.11
CA ILE A 30 4.30 0.34 -14.21
C ILE A 30 3.69 1.60 -13.56
N ARG A 31 4.55 2.54 -13.13
CA ARG A 31 4.22 3.83 -12.51
C ARG A 31 3.18 3.75 -11.39
N THR A 32 3.19 2.67 -10.63
CA THR A 32 2.20 2.44 -9.56
C THR A 32 2.83 2.54 -8.18
N TYR A 33 2.05 3.03 -7.23
CA TYR A 33 2.34 2.81 -5.82
C TYR A 33 1.71 1.49 -5.37
N PHE A 34 2.34 0.85 -4.39
CA PHE A 34 1.80 -0.32 -3.73
C PHE A 34 1.94 -0.22 -2.21
N LEU A 35 0.96 -0.76 -1.49
CA LEU A 35 1.04 -1.01 -0.05
C LEU A 35 0.84 -2.50 0.20
N GLN A 36 1.78 -3.08 0.93
CA GLN A 36 1.73 -4.44 1.48
C GLN A 36 1.66 -4.35 3.00
N ALA A 37 0.61 -4.91 3.57
CA ALA A 37 0.47 -5.00 5.01
C ALA A 37 -0.24 -6.30 5.39
N PHE A 38 -0.11 -6.65 6.67
CA PHE A 38 -0.77 -7.77 7.31
C PHE A 38 -0.43 -9.11 6.63
N PRO A 39 0.86 -9.49 6.54
CA PRO A 39 1.24 -10.76 5.93
C PRO A 39 0.54 -11.95 6.61
N HIS A 40 0.23 -12.98 5.82
CA HIS A 40 -0.32 -14.22 6.33
C HIS A 40 0.76 -14.99 7.08
N GLU A 41 0.45 -15.47 8.29
CA GLU A 41 1.41 -16.13 9.21
C GLU A 41 2.07 -17.42 8.68
N VAL A 42 1.66 -17.90 7.50
CA VAL A 42 2.06 -19.21 6.95
C VAL A 42 2.65 -19.05 5.56
N THR A 43 2.01 -18.26 4.70
CA THR A 43 2.47 -18.05 3.32
C THR A 43 3.30 -16.79 3.14
N ASP A 44 3.36 -15.91 4.16
CA ASP A 44 3.98 -14.58 4.10
C ASP A 44 3.38 -13.66 3.01
N GLU A 45 2.26 -14.07 2.42
CA GLU A 45 1.56 -13.28 1.41
C GLU A 45 0.82 -12.11 2.06
N PRO A 46 0.85 -10.91 1.45
CA PRO A 46 0.20 -9.74 2.04
C PRO A 46 -1.32 -9.91 2.03
N ALA A 47 -1.97 -9.81 3.19
CA ALA A 47 -3.43 -9.83 3.25
C ALA A 47 -4.06 -8.50 2.79
N LEU A 48 -3.28 -7.41 2.76
CA LEU A 48 -3.66 -6.14 2.14
C LEU A 48 -2.68 -5.84 1.00
N TRP A 49 -3.23 -5.74 -0.22
CA TRP A 49 -2.54 -5.23 -1.39
C TRP A 49 -3.35 -4.08 -1.98
N LEU A 50 -2.83 -2.86 -1.86
CA LEU A 50 -3.41 -1.69 -2.53
C LEU A 50 -2.47 -1.29 -3.65
N GLY A 51 -2.80 -1.72 -4.88
CA GLY A 51 -2.23 -1.16 -6.10
C GLY A 51 -3.15 -0.07 -6.63
N THR A 52 -2.60 1.04 -7.13
CA THR A 52 -3.36 1.95 -7.99
C THR A 52 -3.59 1.27 -9.35
N HIS A 53 -4.67 1.60 -10.07
CA HIS A 53 -4.85 1.12 -11.46
C HIS A 53 -3.67 1.57 -12.33
N ASP A 54 -3.39 0.84 -13.41
CA ASP A 54 -2.42 1.29 -14.41
C ASP A 54 -2.83 2.68 -14.92
N HIS A 55 -1.88 3.61 -14.97
CA HIS A 55 -2.16 5.00 -15.36
C HIS A 55 -3.29 5.70 -14.57
N ALA A 56 -3.54 5.34 -13.30
CA ALA A 56 -4.55 6.01 -12.49
C ALA A 56 -4.36 7.54 -12.40
N PHE A 57 -3.14 8.02 -12.58
CA PHE A 57 -2.76 9.43 -12.67
C PHE A 57 -1.68 9.58 -13.75
N GLU A 58 -1.89 10.42 -14.77
CA GLU A 58 -0.91 10.66 -15.85
C GLU A 58 0.22 11.59 -15.37
N ALA A 59 -0.09 12.51 -14.45
CA ALA A 59 0.86 13.41 -13.81
C ALA A 59 0.60 13.55 -12.31
N LEU A 60 1.63 13.99 -11.55
CA LEU A 60 1.49 14.27 -10.11
C LEU A 60 0.40 15.32 -9.82
N ASP A 61 0.14 16.21 -10.78
CA ASP A 61 -0.88 17.27 -10.73
C ASP A 61 -2.32 16.73 -10.82
N ASP A 62 -2.51 15.49 -11.27
CA ASP A 62 -3.82 14.83 -11.27
C ASP A 62 -4.21 14.35 -9.87
N PHE A 63 -3.26 14.31 -8.92
CA PHE A 63 -3.52 14.04 -7.52
C PHE A 63 -4.12 15.29 -6.86
N THR A 64 -5.38 15.59 -7.20
CA THR A 64 -6.15 16.57 -6.43
C THR A 64 -6.52 15.94 -5.10
N MET A 65 -5.85 16.37 -4.02
CA MET A 65 -6.34 16.19 -2.66
C MET A 65 -7.72 16.87 -2.58
N GLN A 66 -8.78 16.09 -2.78
CA GLN A 66 -10.13 16.55 -2.52
C GLN A 66 -10.25 16.76 -0.99
N PRO A 67 -10.77 17.92 -0.55
CA PRO A 67 -10.86 18.27 0.87
C PRO A 67 -11.80 17.35 1.67
#